data_AF-A0A2V9NVA8-F1
#
_entry.id   AF-A0A2V9NVA8-F1
#
_cell.length_a   1.000
_cell.length_b   1.000
_cell.length_c   1.000
_cell.angle_alpha   90.00
_cell.angle_beta   90.00
_cell.angle_gamma   90.00
#
_symmetry.space_group_name_H-M   'P 1'
#
loop_
_entity.id
_entity.type
_entity.pdbx_description
1 polymer ?
#
loop_
_entity_poly.entity_id
_entity_poly.type
_entity_poly.pdbx_seq_one_letter_code
_entity_poly.pdbx_strand_id
1 'polypeptide(L)'
;GEYTRYGDVLPLLKSFDDKLAVLGSGEEVQLEFDPAKLPPLLKGWTRDYFFQANGYEKDMDFYAADGSTVEPLPFRQMGKYPYRGKSFPMDPSHLDYTLNYNTRFVSGNEPRSYEYEYSEPAK
;
A
#
# COMPACT_ATOMS: atom_id res chain seq x y z
N GLY A 1 -11.36 1.51 9.11
CA GLY A 1 -11.68 0.77 7.88
C GLY A 1 -10.81 -0.46 7.79
N GLU A 2 -10.92 -1.18 6.67
CA GLU A 2 -10.14 -2.38 6.42
C GLU A 2 -8.78 -2.03 5.81
N TYR A 3 -7.71 -2.27 6.56
CA TYR A 3 -6.35 -2.11 6.09
C TYR A 3 -5.77 -3.45 5.66
N THR A 4 -4.70 -3.40 4.88
CA THR A 4 -3.97 -4.60 4.51
C THR A 4 -3.32 -5.24 5.74
N ARG A 5 -3.43 -6.56 5.85
CA ARG A 5 -2.77 -7.39 6.87
C ARG A 5 -1.24 -7.26 6.74
N TYR A 6 -0.52 -7.40 7.84
CA TYR A 6 0.93 -7.50 7.81
C TYR A 6 1.42 -8.80 7.15
N GLY A 7 2.68 -8.81 6.72
CA GLY A 7 3.32 -9.93 6.06
C GLY A 7 3.53 -9.68 4.56
N ASP A 8 3.67 -10.77 3.79
CA ASP A 8 3.96 -10.65 2.37
C ASP A 8 2.81 -9.96 1.61
N VAL A 9 3.15 -8.84 1.00
CA VAL A 9 2.31 -8.03 0.12
C VAL A 9 2.88 -7.92 -1.29
N LEU A 10 4.00 -8.60 -1.60
CA LEU A 10 4.62 -8.58 -2.92
C LEU A 10 3.62 -8.88 -4.06
N PRO A 11 2.63 -9.80 -3.91
CA PRO A 11 1.63 -10.00 -4.95
C PRO A 11 0.81 -8.75 -5.29
N LEU A 12 0.57 -7.85 -4.33
CA LEU A 12 -0.15 -6.58 -4.55
C LEU A 12 0.73 -5.51 -5.23
N LEU A 13 2.05 -5.67 -5.19
CA LEU A 13 3.01 -4.67 -5.68
C LEU A 13 3.51 -4.98 -7.11
N LYS A 14 3.14 -6.14 -7.66
CA LYS A 14 3.59 -6.60 -8.99
C LYS A 14 2.83 -5.97 -10.15
N SER A 15 1.65 -5.44 -9.90
CA SER A 15 0.75 -4.88 -10.92
C SER A 15 0.05 -3.64 -10.38
N PHE A 16 -0.35 -2.76 -11.30
CA PHE A 16 -1.22 -1.64 -10.99
C PHE A 16 -2.63 -1.99 -11.47
N ASP A 17 -3.34 -2.83 -10.72
CA ASP A 17 -4.60 -3.48 -11.11
C ASP A 17 -5.72 -3.28 -10.07
N ASP A 18 -5.72 -2.11 -9.43
CA ASP A 18 -6.71 -1.68 -8.43
C ASP A 18 -6.67 -2.47 -7.11
N LYS A 19 -5.78 -3.46 -6.97
CA LYS A 19 -5.49 -4.16 -5.70
C LYS A 19 -4.38 -3.45 -4.95
N LEU A 20 -4.74 -2.77 -3.87
CA LEU A 20 -3.84 -1.86 -3.16
C LEU A 20 -3.28 -2.48 -1.88
N ALA A 21 -2.02 -2.20 -1.57
CA ALA A 21 -1.55 -2.26 -0.19
C ALA A 21 -2.08 -1.02 0.54
N VAL A 22 -3.06 -1.22 1.43
CA VAL A 22 -3.70 -0.16 2.20
C VAL A 22 -2.96 0.00 3.53
N LEU A 23 -2.24 1.10 3.64
CA LEU A 23 -1.39 1.44 4.78
C LEU A 23 -2.05 2.49 5.67
N GLY A 24 -1.90 2.34 6.97
CA GLY A 24 -2.21 3.33 7.99
C GLY A 24 -0.99 4.18 8.37
N SER A 25 -1.21 5.11 9.30
CA SER A 25 -0.14 5.96 9.83
C SER A 25 0.95 5.13 10.49
N GLY A 26 2.21 5.40 10.14
CA GLY A 26 3.37 4.72 10.71
C GLY A 26 3.66 3.33 10.13
N GLU A 27 2.91 2.90 9.12
CA GLU A 27 3.13 1.61 8.46
C GLU A 27 4.04 1.76 7.24
N GLU A 28 4.74 0.69 6.92
CA GLU A 28 5.69 0.67 5.80
C GLU A 28 5.61 -0.64 5.00
N VAL A 29 6.15 -0.57 3.79
CA VAL A 29 6.50 -1.73 2.98
C VAL A 29 8.01 -1.71 2.81
N GLN A 30 8.67 -2.74 3.33
CA GLN A 30 10.10 -2.93 3.15
C GLN A 30 10.37 -3.70 1.84
N LEU A 31 11.29 -3.18 1.03
CA LEU A 31 11.71 -3.82 -0.22
C LEU A 31 13.17 -4.25 -0.10
N GLU A 32 13.40 -5.55 -0.29
CA GLU A 32 14.74 -6.13 -0.36
C GLU A 32 15.01 -6.64 -1.77
N PHE A 33 16.22 -6.41 -2.27
CA PHE A 33 16.66 -6.95 -3.55
C PHE A 33 18.09 -7.48 -3.41
N ASP A 34 18.38 -8.58 -4.10
CA ASP A 34 19.71 -9.18 -4.14
C ASP A 34 20.51 -8.60 -5.32
N PRO A 35 21.50 -7.71 -5.07
CA PRO A 35 22.28 -7.10 -6.15
C PRO A 35 23.21 -8.09 -6.84
N ALA A 36 23.50 -9.26 -6.25
CA ALA A 36 24.40 -10.26 -6.84
C ALA A 36 23.83 -10.88 -8.13
N LYS A 37 22.51 -10.80 -8.32
CA LYS A 37 21.82 -11.29 -9.53
C LYS A 37 21.80 -10.26 -10.67
N LEU A 38 22.33 -9.05 -10.45
CA LEU A 38 22.37 -8.02 -11.47
C LEU A 38 23.53 -8.26 -12.46
N PRO A 39 23.37 -7.91 -13.75
CA PRO A 39 24.45 -8.01 -14.72
C PRO A 39 25.70 -7.22 -14.30
N PRO A 40 26.92 -7.62 -14.71
CA PRO A 40 28.13 -6.84 -14.46
C PRO A 40 28.06 -5.48 -15.17
N LEU A 41 28.70 -4.46 -14.58
CA LEU A 41 28.83 -3.15 -15.20
C LEU A 41 30.01 -3.10 -16.17
N LEU A 42 29.89 -2.27 -17.20
CA LEU A 42 31.02 -1.91 -18.03
C LEU A 42 32.02 -1.06 -17.24
N LYS A 43 33.29 -1.09 -17.65
CA LYS A 43 34.33 -0.29 -17.01
C LYS A 43 33.97 1.19 -17.02
N GLY A 44 34.06 1.84 -15.86
CA GLY A 44 33.79 3.27 -15.70
C GLY A 44 32.32 3.62 -15.49
N TRP A 45 31.42 2.63 -15.42
CA TRP A 45 30.01 2.85 -15.13
C TRP A 45 29.70 2.76 -13.63
N THR A 46 28.74 3.57 -13.19
CA THR A 46 28.13 3.51 -11.85
C THR A 46 26.69 3.02 -11.99
N ARG A 47 26.20 2.27 -10.99
CA ARG A 47 24.81 1.82 -10.94
C ARG A 47 24.03 2.69 -9.97
N ASP A 48 22.89 3.18 -10.45
CA ASP A 48 21.88 3.85 -9.65
C ASP A 48 20.61 3.00 -9.55
N TYR A 49 19.82 3.28 -8.53
CA TYR A 49 18.55 2.61 -8.27
C TYR A 49 17.42 3.64 -8.28
N PHE A 50 16.32 3.31 -8.94
CA PHE A 50 15.12 4.13 -8.95
C PHE A 50 13.97 3.36 -8.31
N PHE A 51 13.31 3.98 -7.35
CA PHE A 51 12.09 3.46 -6.76
C PHE A 51 10.90 4.15 -7.41
N GLN A 52 10.03 3.36 -8.04
CA GLN A 52 8.76 3.83 -8.58
C GLN A 52 7.62 3.31 -7.70
N ALA A 53 6.90 4.23 -7.08
CA ALA A 53 5.63 3.93 -6.41
C ALA A 53 4.48 4.48 -7.24
N ASN A 54 3.44 3.67 -7.41
CA ASN A 54 2.13 4.12 -7.88
C ASN A 54 1.17 3.98 -6.71
N GLY A 55 0.63 5.09 -6.25
CA GLY A 55 -0.19 5.11 -5.05
C GLY A 55 -1.16 6.26 -5.04
N TYR A 56 -2.07 6.20 -4.07
CA TYR A 56 -3.01 7.24 -3.74
C TYR A 56 -2.79 7.59 -2.27
N GLU A 57 -3.01 8.84 -1.93
CA GLU A 57 -2.88 9.34 -0.56
C GLU A 57 -4.20 9.99 -0.14
N LYS A 58 -4.53 9.83 1.14
CA LYS A 58 -5.50 10.65 1.84
C LYS A 58 -4.77 11.33 2.99
N ASP A 59 -4.60 12.64 2.88
CA ASP A 59 -3.79 13.45 3.81
C ASP A 59 -4.42 13.57 5.22
N MET A 60 -5.63 13.03 5.41
CA MET A 60 -6.40 13.08 6.66
C MET A 60 -6.63 14.52 7.18
N ASP A 61 -6.63 15.51 6.28
CA ASP A 61 -6.91 16.91 6.60
C ASP A 61 -8.33 17.33 6.22
N PHE A 62 -8.66 18.60 6.44
CA PHE A 62 -9.98 19.17 6.15
C PHE A 62 -10.24 19.41 4.65
N TYR A 63 -9.24 19.24 3.78
CA TYR A 63 -9.39 19.27 2.33
C TYR A 63 -9.64 17.89 1.73
N ALA A 64 -9.33 16.81 2.47
CA ALA A 64 -9.67 15.45 2.08
C ALA A 64 -11.18 15.16 2.30
N ALA A 65 -11.89 14.82 1.22
CA ALA A 65 -13.34 14.61 1.27
C ALA A 65 -13.78 13.52 2.26
N ASP A 66 -13.17 12.32 2.19
CA ASP A 66 -13.35 11.24 3.16
C ASP A 66 -12.03 10.92 3.86
N GLY A 67 -11.40 11.97 4.42
CA GLY A 67 -10.08 11.88 5.04
C GLY A 67 -10.02 10.91 6.22
N SER A 68 -11.11 10.79 7.01
CA SER A 68 -11.13 9.98 8.24
C SER A 68 -11.41 8.49 8.01
N THR A 69 -11.55 8.04 6.76
CA THR A 69 -11.91 6.65 6.44
C THR A 69 -11.02 6.09 5.32
N VAL A 70 -10.75 4.79 5.38
CA VAL A 70 -10.10 4.06 4.29
C VAL A 70 -10.98 4.15 3.04
N GLU A 71 -12.25 3.80 3.17
CA GLU A 71 -13.22 3.94 2.09
C GLU A 71 -13.54 5.42 1.82
N PRO A 72 -13.91 5.78 0.59
CA PRO A 72 -14.02 4.88 -0.55
C PRO A 72 -12.63 4.61 -1.18
N LEU A 73 -12.33 3.37 -1.59
CA LEU A 73 -11.03 2.97 -2.16
C LEU A 73 -10.79 3.50 -3.58
N PRO A 74 -9.64 4.13 -3.87
CA PRO A 74 -9.34 4.61 -5.20
C PRO A 74 -9.12 3.46 -6.19
N PHE A 75 -9.41 3.71 -7.47
CA PHE A 75 -9.19 2.77 -8.56
C PHE A 75 -8.90 3.54 -9.84
N ARG A 76 -8.19 2.93 -10.79
CA ARG A 76 -7.63 3.57 -11.99
C ARG A 76 -8.66 4.31 -12.82
N GLN A 77 -9.87 3.76 -12.92
CA GLN A 77 -10.94 4.34 -13.73
C GLN A 77 -11.84 5.31 -12.94
N MET A 78 -11.48 5.65 -11.69
CA MET A 78 -12.28 6.57 -10.87
C MET A 78 -12.33 7.97 -11.49
N GLY A 79 -11.23 8.41 -12.11
CA GLY A 79 -11.08 9.76 -12.64
C GLY A 79 -10.71 10.72 -11.52
N LYS A 80 -11.59 11.68 -11.21
CA LYS A 80 -11.37 12.62 -10.12
C LYS A 80 -11.93 12.08 -8.81
N TYR A 81 -11.21 12.31 -7.72
CA TYR A 81 -11.70 12.09 -6.37
C TYR A 81 -12.28 13.42 -5.83
N PRO A 82 -13.46 13.41 -5.18
CA PRO A 82 -14.39 12.28 -5.00
C PRO A 82 -15.05 11.80 -6.30
N TYR A 83 -15.18 10.47 -6.48
CA TYR A 83 -15.81 9.88 -7.66
C TYR A 83 -17.31 9.59 -7.44
N ARG A 84 -18.18 10.53 -7.84
CA ARG A 84 -19.63 10.36 -7.71
C ARG A 84 -20.20 9.40 -8.75
N GLY A 85 -21.12 8.53 -8.34
CA GLY A 85 -21.83 7.61 -9.24
C GLY A 85 -20.98 6.45 -9.78
N LYS A 86 -19.77 6.27 -9.24
CA LYS A 86 -18.93 5.10 -9.49
C LYS A 86 -18.63 4.38 -8.17
N SER A 87 -18.19 3.14 -8.27
CA SER A 87 -17.79 2.32 -7.13
C SER A 87 -16.48 1.62 -7.44
N PHE A 88 -15.75 1.27 -6.39
CA PHE A 88 -14.63 0.34 -6.50
C PHE A 88 -15.12 -0.99 -7.12
N PRO A 89 -14.33 -1.66 -7.98
CA PRO A 89 -14.74 -2.92 -8.60
C PRO A 89 -14.98 -4.02 -7.55
N MET A 90 -16.05 -4.81 -7.75
CA MET A 90 -16.45 -5.91 -6.86
C MET A 90 -16.57 -7.25 -7.60
N ASP A 91 -15.84 -7.41 -8.71
CA ASP A 91 -15.74 -8.70 -9.38
C ASP A 91 -14.98 -9.73 -8.52
N PRO A 92 -15.03 -11.03 -8.84
CA PRO A 92 -14.43 -12.07 -8.01
C PRO A 92 -12.94 -11.85 -7.68
N SER A 93 -12.18 -11.21 -8.58
CA SER A 93 -10.74 -10.95 -8.38
C SER A 93 -10.50 -9.88 -7.31
N HIS A 94 -11.34 -8.84 -7.29
CA HIS A 94 -11.27 -7.77 -6.28
C HIS A 94 -11.85 -8.22 -4.94
N LEU A 95 -12.91 -9.02 -4.96
CA LEU A 95 -13.47 -9.60 -3.75
C LEU A 95 -12.46 -10.53 -3.04
N ASP A 96 -11.80 -11.41 -3.80
CA ASP A 96 -10.74 -12.27 -3.27
C ASP A 96 -9.57 -11.44 -2.69
N TYR A 97 -9.18 -10.36 -3.37
CA TYR A 97 -8.20 -9.41 -2.83
C TYR A 97 -8.63 -8.84 -1.46
N THR A 98 -9.84 -8.28 -1.38
CA THR A 98 -10.32 -7.67 -0.14
C THR A 98 -10.40 -8.68 0.99
N LEU A 99 -10.91 -9.89 0.71
CA LEU A 99 -11.05 -10.96 1.71
C LEU A 99 -9.73 -11.55 2.20
N ASN A 100 -8.70 -11.59 1.35
CA ASN A 100 -7.41 -12.20 1.71
C ASN A 100 -6.38 -11.19 2.24
N TYR A 101 -6.47 -9.92 1.83
CA TYR A 101 -5.47 -8.90 2.18
C TYR A 101 -6.03 -7.84 3.12
N ASN A 102 -7.22 -7.30 2.88
CA ASN A 102 -7.77 -6.20 3.68
C ASN A 102 -8.58 -6.75 4.85
N THR A 103 -7.90 -7.41 5.78
CA THR A 103 -8.51 -8.13 6.91
C THR A 103 -8.20 -7.51 8.26
N ARG A 104 -7.54 -6.35 8.28
CA ARG A 104 -7.22 -5.62 9.50
C ARG A 104 -8.15 -4.43 9.67
N PHE A 105 -9.23 -4.65 10.39
CA PHE A 105 -10.18 -3.59 10.71
C PHE A 105 -9.67 -2.68 11.82
N VAL A 106 -9.62 -1.38 11.54
CA VAL A 106 -9.25 -0.31 12.48
C VAL A 106 -10.47 0.58 12.69
N SER A 107 -10.91 0.75 13.94
CA SER A 107 -12.17 1.43 14.25
C SER A 107 -12.06 2.94 14.40
N GLY A 108 -10.84 3.47 14.50
CA GLY A 108 -10.57 4.88 14.82
C GLY A 108 -10.53 5.18 16.33
N ASN A 109 -10.78 4.19 17.19
CA ASN A 109 -10.54 4.28 18.63
C ASN A 109 -9.16 3.71 19.00
N GLU A 110 -8.16 4.08 18.20
CA GLU A 110 -6.79 3.60 18.36
C GLU A 110 -6.08 4.34 19.51
N PRO A 111 -5.07 3.72 20.16
CA PRO A 111 -4.24 4.41 21.14
C PRO A 111 -3.62 5.67 20.53
N ARG A 112 -3.48 6.74 21.33
CA ARG A 112 -2.90 8.02 20.87
C ARG A 112 -1.43 7.92 20.39
N SER A 113 -0.76 6.81 20.70
CA SER A 113 0.64 6.57 20.37
C SER A 113 0.86 5.09 20.06
N TYR A 114 1.63 4.83 19.01
CA TYR A 114 2.18 3.51 18.73
C TYR A 114 3.65 3.50 19.16
N GLU A 115 4.01 2.60 20.07
CA GLU A 115 5.40 2.31 20.41
C GLU A 115 5.72 0.94 19.82
N TYR A 116 6.79 0.85 19.04
CA TYR A 116 7.25 -0.39 18.41
C TYR A 116 8.60 -0.78 19.01
N GLU A 117 8.67 -1.95 19.63
CA GLU A 117 9.93 -2.58 20.02
C GLU A 117 10.44 -3.41 18.85
N TYR A 118 11.40 -2.87 18.10
CA TYR A 118 12.08 -3.62 17.05
C TYR A 118 13.15 -4.52 17.69
N SER A 119 12.89 -5.83 17.77
CA SER A 119 13.92 -6.82 18.08
C SER A 119 14.78 -7.07 16.85
N GLU A 120 16.11 -7.11 16.99
CA GLU A 120 16.97 -7.49 15.87
C GLU A 120 16.61 -8.90 15.36
N PRO A 121 16.61 -9.13 14.04
CA PRO A 121 16.39 -10.46 13.50
C PRO A 121 17.47 -11.42 14.00
N ALA A 122 17.09 -12.66 14.32
CA ALA A 122 18.04 -13.69 14.70
C ALA A 122 19.07 -13.88 13.58
N LYS A 123 20.36 -13.82 13.95
CA LYS A 123 21.51 -13.99 13.05
C LYS A 123 21.58 -15.36 12.41
#